data_AF-A0A7R8ZUV7-F1
#
_entry.id   AF-A0A7R8ZUV7-F1
#
_cell.length_a   1.000
_cell.length_b   1.000
_cell.length_c   1.000
_cell.angle_alpha   90.00
_cell.angle_beta   90.00
_cell.angle_gamma   90.00
#
_symmetry.space_group_name_H-M   'P 1'
#
loop_
_entity.id
_entity.type
_entity.pdbx_description
1 polymer ?
#
loop_
_entity_poly.entity_id
_entity_poly.type
_entity_poly.pdbx_seq_one_letter_code
_entity_poly.pdbx_strand_id
1 'polypeptide(L)'
;MNSCGSKEEVGVLIAGIEGHICENCTNQAYAIVSEEFDVEKVAKENKELESYSPKEIKSFLDDYVIGQERAKFKLKGEIKNYNNQSVIIKTYVGTTEQVLGKSTTSDDGKFYYKIDIPIKGVVILDLEGGERMEFFADKKNVEFTSRLDEDGIVNIEFQNSKVNQYYEDYKKRISLIELKDNALGVKSEEELKTKIGASVQTLMDKVGIETNRGQHVLNGVVTLLRGNGIDDIADEWLDKGSSLTCKINDELKATLNAYETIQLFEPPVVLYEWNPVE
;
A
#
# COMPACT_ATOMS: atom_id res chain seq x y z
N MET A 1 -50.83 27.50 -17.32
CA MET A 1 -50.86 28.95 -17.06
C MET A 1 -49.58 29.31 -16.33
N ASN A 2 -48.68 30.03 -17.00
CA ASN A 2 -47.54 30.65 -16.35
C ASN A 2 -48.04 31.86 -15.54
N SER A 3 -47.48 32.06 -14.34
CA SER A 3 -46.83 33.31 -13.93
C SER A 3 -46.87 33.47 -12.41
N CYS A 4 -45.84 32.98 -11.73
CA CYS A 4 -45.23 33.85 -10.72
C CYS A 4 -44.21 34.70 -11.48
N GLY A 5 -44.11 35.97 -11.10
CA GLY A 5 -43.48 37.08 -11.81
C GLY A 5 -42.10 36.86 -12.42
N SER A 6 -41.61 37.87 -13.14
CA SER A 6 -40.23 37.88 -13.61
C SER A 6 -39.29 37.68 -12.42
N LYS A 7 -38.04 37.27 -12.68
CA LYS A 7 -37.00 37.08 -11.65
C LYS A 7 -36.78 38.33 -10.76
N GLU A 8 -37.31 39.48 -11.16
CA GLU A 8 -37.25 40.75 -10.44
C GLU A 8 -38.32 40.88 -9.34
N GLU A 9 -39.40 40.10 -9.40
CA GLU A 9 -40.54 40.16 -8.47
C GLU A 9 -40.43 39.15 -7.31
N VAL A 10 -39.45 38.25 -7.31
CA VAL A 10 -39.26 37.20 -6.30
C VAL A 10 -37.79 37.10 -5.86
N GLY A 11 -37.54 36.93 -4.55
CA GLY A 11 -36.19 36.91 -3.99
C GLY A 11 -35.39 35.68 -4.41
N VAL A 12 -36.03 34.51 -4.40
CA VAL A 12 -35.40 33.24 -4.80
C VAL A 12 -36.30 32.45 -5.75
N LEU A 13 -35.71 32.04 -6.88
CA LEU A 13 -36.32 31.19 -7.89
C LEU A 13 -35.43 29.97 -8.14
N ILE A 14 -35.99 28.79 -7.94
CA ILE A 14 -35.31 27.50 -8.14
C ILE A 14 -35.77 26.92 -9.47
N ALA A 15 -34.82 26.66 -10.37
CA ALA A 15 -35.07 26.10 -11.71
C ALA A 15 -34.77 24.58 -11.72
N GLY A 16 -35.76 23.79 -12.13
CA GLY A 16 -35.63 22.35 -12.41
C GLY A 16 -35.78 22.04 -13.89
N ILE A 17 -35.57 20.78 -14.27
CA ILE A 17 -35.55 20.32 -15.67
C ILE A 17 -36.88 20.59 -16.40
N GLU A 18 -38.02 20.48 -15.70
CA GLU A 18 -39.35 20.65 -16.29
C GLU A 18 -40.17 21.80 -15.67
N GLY A 19 -39.56 22.67 -14.85
CA GLY A 19 -40.31 23.74 -14.21
C GLY A 19 -39.50 24.63 -13.26
N HIS A 20 -40.13 25.72 -12.83
CA HIS A 20 -39.55 26.68 -11.90
C HIS A 20 -40.49 26.85 -10.70
N ILE A 21 -39.92 26.96 -9.50
CA ILE A 21 -40.65 27.23 -8.27
C ILE A 21 -40.04 28.42 -7.54
N CYS A 22 -40.87 29.33 -7.04
CA CYS A 22 -40.43 30.47 -6.24
C CYS A 22 -40.64 30.21 -4.73
N GLU A 23 -39.94 30.97 -3.90
CA GLU A 23 -40.04 30.89 -2.43
C GLU A 23 -41.48 30.99 -1.90
N ASN A 24 -42.32 31.83 -2.51
CA ASN A 24 -43.72 31.99 -2.10
C ASN A 24 -44.56 30.73 -2.37
N CYS A 25 -44.36 30.09 -3.52
CA CYS A 25 -45.03 28.83 -3.85
C CYS A 25 -44.56 27.70 -2.94
N THR A 26 -43.27 27.67 -2.58
CA THR A 26 -42.73 26.70 -1.62
C THR A 26 -43.35 26.86 -0.24
N ASN A 27 -43.48 28.10 0.25
CA ASN A 27 -44.10 28.37 1.55
C ASN A 27 -45.60 28.03 1.57
N GLN A 28 -46.32 28.30 0.48
CA GLN A 28 -47.73 27.92 0.36
C GLN A 28 -47.90 26.40 0.29
N ALA A 29 -47.07 25.71 -0.51
CA ALA A 29 -47.08 24.26 -0.56
C ALA A 29 -46.77 23.65 0.82
N TYR A 30 -45.80 24.22 1.55
CA TYR A 30 -45.49 23.81 2.91
C TYR A 30 -46.66 23.99 3.87
N ALA A 31 -47.38 25.11 3.81
CA ALA A 31 -48.56 25.34 4.64
C ALA A 31 -49.67 24.32 4.34
N ILE A 32 -49.97 24.07 3.06
CA ILE A 32 -50.99 23.09 2.63
C ILE A 32 -50.64 21.68 3.10
N VAL A 33 -49.37 21.28 2.93
CA VAL A 33 -48.89 19.98 3.43
C VAL A 33 -48.98 19.92 4.96
N SER A 34 -48.60 20.98 5.67
CA SER A 34 -48.63 20.98 7.14
C SER A 34 -50.05 20.94 7.72
N GLU A 35 -51.06 21.38 6.97
CA GLU A 35 -52.48 21.30 7.36
C GLU A 35 -53.09 19.91 7.05
N GLU A 36 -52.62 19.23 6.01
CA GLU A 36 -53.08 17.88 5.62
C GLU A 36 -52.40 16.77 6.45
N PHE A 37 -51.18 17.00 6.93
CA PHE A 37 -50.46 16.06 7.80
C PHE A 37 -50.70 16.43 9.27
N ASP A 38 -51.56 15.66 9.93
CA ASP A 38 -51.82 15.73 11.37
C ASP A 38 -50.51 15.51 12.16
N VAL A 39 -49.83 16.60 12.50
CA VAL A 39 -48.46 16.62 13.06
C VAL A 39 -48.39 15.84 14.39
N GLU A 40 -49.50 15.70 15.10
CA GLU A 40 -49.60 14.90 16.32
C GLU A 40 -49.52 13.38 16.07
N LYS A 41 -49.90 12.91 14.88
CA LYS A 41 -49.85 11.49 14.51
C LYS A 41 -48.44 11.05 14.09
N VAL A 42 -47.73 11.93 13.37
CA VAL A 42 -46.32 11.73 12.98
C VAL A 42 -45.40 11.73 14.21
N ALA A 43 -45.70 12.52 15.24
CA ALA A 43 -44.96 12.48 16.51
C ALA A 43 -45.10 11.13 17.25
N LYS A 44 -46.22 10.40 17.07
CA LYS A 44 -46.43 9.07 17.67
C LYS A 44 -45.73 7.94 16.92
N GLU A 45 -45.61 8.04 15.60
CA GLU A 45 -44.91 7.06 14.76
C GLU A 45 -43.38 7.22 14.80
N ASN A 46 -42.86 8.37 15.25
CA ASN A 46 -41.42 8.61 15.44
C ASN A 46 -40.77 7.89 16.64
N LYS A 47 -41.53 7.12 17.43
CA LYS A 47 -40.96 6.34 18.55
C LYS A 47 -40.00 5.22 18.12
N GLU A 48 -40.05 4.78 16.86
CA GLU A 48 -39.08 3.80 16.34
C GLU A 48 -37.78 4.47 15.85
N LEU A 49 -37.81 5.76 15.48
CA LEU A 49 -36.61 6.53 15.14
C LEU A 49 -35.88 7.07 16.38
N GLU A 50 -36.56 7.21 17.52
CA GLU A 50 -35.94 7.46 18.83
C GLU A 50 -35.06 6.29 19.32
N SER A 51 -35.17 5.11 18.71
CA SER A 51 -34.37 3.93 19.10
C SER A 51 -32.92 3.97 18.62
N TYR A 52 -32.59 4.82 17.65
CA TYR A 52 -31.22 4.94 17.15
C TYR A 52 -30.63 6.25 17.62
N SER A 53 -29.62 6.15 18.46
CA SER A 53 -28.83 7.29 18.85
C SER A 53 -28.24 7.98 17.60
N PRO A 54 -27.97 9.29 17.66
CA PRO A 54 -27.27 9.99 16.58
C PRO A 54 -25.95 9.31 16.15
N LYS A 55 -25.34 8.49 17.02
CA LYS A 55 -24.18 7.67 16.70
C LYS A 55 -24.51 6.49 15.79
N GLU A 56 -25.62 5.80 16.02
CA GLU A 56 -26.04 4.64 15.24
C GLU A 56 -26.52 5.04 13.85
N ILE A 57 -27.27 6.15 13.76
CA ILE A 57 -27.69 6.73 12.47
C ILE A 57 -26.45 7.13 11.65
N LYS A 58 -25.46 7.75 12.29
CA LYS A 58 -24.19 8.10 11.64
C LYS A 58 -23.43 6.85 11.15
N SER A 59 -23.28 5.85 12.01
CA SER A 59 -22.60 4.59 11.65
C SER A 59 -23.27 3.88 10.47
N PHE A 60 -24.60 3.91 10.39
CA PHE A 60 -25.34 3.34 9.27
C PHE A 60 -25.11 4.13 7.98
N LEU A 61 -25.10 5.47 8.05
CA LEU A 61 -24.90 6.33 6.88
C LEU A 61 -23.46 6.35 6.37
N ASP A 62 -22.46 6.07 7.21
CA ASP A 62 -21.04 6.00 6.83
C ASP A 62 -20.75 4.90 5.78
N ASP A 63 -21.61 3.89 5.67
CA ASP A 63 -21.52 2.83 4.65
C ASP A 63 -22.15 3.20 3.30
N TYR A 64 -23.03 4.21 3.25
CA TYR A 64 -23.80 4.59 2.06
C TYR A 64 -23.46 5.99 1.52
N VAL A 65 -22.91 6.88 2.35
CA VAL A 65 -22.60 8.27 1.99
C VAL A 65 -21.11 8.54 2.13
N ILE A 66 -20.40 8.51 1.01
CA ILE A 66 -18.98 8.89 0.95
C ILE A 66 -18.87 10.41 1.19
N GLY A 67 -18.39 10.82 2.37
CA GLY A 67 -18.02 12.22 2.62
C GLY A 67 -18.34 12.81 3.98
N GLN A 68 -18.88 12.05 4.95
CA GLN A 68 -19.27 12.60 6.26
C GLN A 68 -18.24 12.43 7.40
N GLU A 69 -17.03 11.93 7.12
CA GLU A 69 -15.90 12.02 8.06
C GLU A 69 -14.61 12.45 7.35
N ARG A 70 -14.11 13.64 7.69
CA ARG A 70 -12.71 14.02 7.41
C ARG A 70 -11.79 13.21 8.33
N ALA A 71 -11.72 11.89 8.15
CA ALA A 71 -10.69 11.07 8.77
C ALA A 71 -9.36 11.40 8.10
N LYS A 72 -8.61 12.29 8.74
CA LYS A 72 -7.26 12.72 8.35
C LYS A 72 -6.28 11.72 8.91
N PHE A 73 -5.55 11.01 8.05
CA PHE A 73 -4.47 10.15 8.50
C PHE A 73 -3.11 10.68 8.03
N LYS A 74 -2.09 10.28 8.77
CA LYS A 74 -0.72 10.74 8.63
C LYS A 74 0.09 9.67 7.91
N LEU A 75 0.80 10.08 6.87
CA LEU A 75 1.84 9.30 6.23
C LEU A 75 3.19 9.81 6.73
N LYS A 76 3.99 8.90 7.28
CA LYS A 76 5.40 9.12 7.62
C LYS A 76 6.22 8.06 6.89
N GLY A 77 7.27 8.50 6.22
CA GLY A 77 8.20 7.58 5.57
C GLY A 77 9.63 8.01 5.81
N GLU A 78 10.53 7.04 5.89
CA GLU A 78 11.98 7.24 5.81
C GLU A 78 12.49 6.45 4.61
N ILE A 79 13.16 7.12 3.69
CA ILE A 79 13.80 6.51 2.53
C ILE A 79 15.28 6.82 2.62
N LYS A 80 16.06 5.87 3.13
CA LYS A 80 17.51 6.02 3.24
C LYS A 80 18.12 6.20 1.85
N ASN A 81 19.14 7.05 1.77
CA ASN A 81 19.81 7.48 0.53
C ASN A 81 18.96 8.35 -0.42
N TYR A 82 17.83 8.91 0.05
CA TYR A 82 16.96 9.77 -0.76
C TYR A 82 16.74 11.14 -0.07
N ASN A 83 17.79 11.97 -0.05
CA ASN A 83 17.85 13.17 0.78
C ASN A 83 17.47 14.44 -0.01
N ASN A 84 16.64 15.32 0.57
CA ASN A 84 16.21 16.59 -0.04
C ASN A 84 15.55 16.45 -1.41
N GLN A 85 14.89 15.33 -1.68
CA GLN A 85 14.26 15.03 -2.95
C GLN A 85 12.74 14.93 -2.80
N SER A 86 12.04 15.12 -3.92
CA SER A 86 10.58 15.13 -3.91
C SER A 86 9.98 13.74 -3.81
N VAL A 87 8.86 13.61 -3.09
CA VAL A 87 8.01 12.41 -3.10
C VAL A 87 6.63 12.84 -3.59
N ILE A 88 6.16 12.27 -4.68
CA ILE A 88 4.81 12.54 -5.21
C ILE A 88 3.87 11.47 -4.68
N ILE A 89 2.80 11.89 -4.00
CA ILE A 89 1.81 11.00 -3.40
C ILE A 89 0.60 10.95 -4.30
N LYS A 90 0.20 9.73 -4.70
CA LYS A 90 -0.96 9.47 -5.57
C LYS A 90 -1.87 8.38 -5.00
N THR A 91 -3.05 8.26 -5.56
CA THR A 91 -3.97 7.13 -5.34
C THR A 91 -4.76 6.83 -6.60
N TYR A 92 -5.46 5.70 -6.64
CA TYR A 92 -6.41 5.42 -7.72
C TYR A 92 -7.79 5.98 -7.39
N VAL A 93 -8.37 6.70 -8.36
CA VAL A 93 -9.80 7.02 -8.39
C VAL A 93 -10.39 6.40 -9.65
N GLY A 94 -11.24 5.38 -9.46
CA GLY A 94 -11.66 4.51 -10.54
C GLY A 94 -10.46 3.76 -11.13
N THR A 95 -10.21 3.93 -12.43
CA THR A 95 -9.08 3.34 -13.16
C THR A 95 -7.91 4.31 -13.37
N THR A 96 -7.99 5.52 -12.80
CA THR A 96 -7.01 6.59 -13.05
C THR A 96 -6.21 6.94 -11.81
N GLU A 97 -4.91 7.20 -12.00
CA GLU A 97 -4.07 7.76 -10.95
C GLU A 97 -4.38 9.24 -10.74
N GLN A 98 -4.65 9.60 -9.49
CA GLN A 98 -4.84 10.98 -9.07
C GLN A 98 -3.73 11.37 -8.09
N VAL A 99 -3.06 12.48 -8.39
CA VAL A 99 -2.09 13.10 -7.48
C VAL A 99 -2.83 13.70 -6.28
N LEU A 100 -2.45 13.27 -5.09
CA LEU A 100 -2.91 13.85 -3.82
C LEU A 100 -2.07 15.05 -3.43
N GLY A 101 -0.76 14.96 -3.65
CA GLY A 101 0.16 16.07 -3.40
C GLY A 101 1.62 15.67 -3.51
N LYS A 102 2.47 16.53 -2.97
CA LYS A 102 3.91 16.42 -2.99
C LYS A 102 4.48 16.68 -1.60
N SER A 103 5.49 15.92 -1.22
CA SER A 103 6.34 16.18 -0.05
C SER A 103 7.80 16.27 -0.50
N THR A 104 8.67 16.74 0.39
CA THR A 104 10.12 16.71 0.22
C THR A 104 10.73 15.95 1.39
N THR A 105 11.74 15.12 1.13
CA THR A 105 12.51 14.46 2.19
C THR A 105 13.47 15.44 2.86
N SER A 106 13.80 15.19 4.13
CA SER A 106 14.87 15.86 4.86
C SER A 106 16.25 15.30 4.48
N ASP A 107 17.30 15.86 5.10
CA ASP A 107 18.70 15.41 4.95
C ASP A 107 18.93 13.94 5.33
N ASP A 108 18.06 13.35 6.15
CA ASP A 108 18.08 11.94 6.56
C ASP A 108 17.03 11.08 5.85
N GLY A 109 16.46 11.58 4.75
CA GLY A 109 15.51 10.83 3.93
C GLY A 109 14.10 10.70 4.49
N LYS A 110 13.78 11.41 5.59
CA LYS A 110 12.44 11.37 6.21
C LYS A 110 11.49 12.34 5.55
N PHE A 111 10.22 11.98 5.48
CA PHE A 111 9.17 12.89 5.05
C PHE A 111 7.86 12.64 5.80
N TYR A 112 6.99 13.65 5.73
CA TYR A 112 5.67 13.62 6.32
C TYR A 112 4.66 14.18 5.34
N TYR A 113 3.56 13.47 5.16
CA TYR A 113 2.44 13.94 4.36
C TYR A 113 1.12 13.67 5.08
N LYS A 114 0.18 14.61 4.96
CA LYS A 114 -1.13 14.50 5.59
C LYS A 114 -2.17 14.22 4.50
N ILE A 115 -2.84 13.09 4.61
CA ILE A 115 -3.89 12.71 3.66
C ILE A 115 -5.22 13.20 4.23
N ASP A 116 -5.81 14.20 3.58
CA ASP A 116 -7.05 14.86 4.03
C ASP A 116 -8.34 14.17 3.54
N ILE A 117 -8.22 13.03 2.84
CA ILE A 117 -9.34 12.22 2.37
C ILE A 117 -9.31 10.80 2.93
N PRO A 118 -10.46 10.23 3.33
CA PRO A 118 -10.54 8.90 3.95
C PRO A 118 -10.43 7.79 2.88
N ILE A 119 -9.23 7.56 2.36
CA ILE A 119 -8.97 6.54 1.34
C ILE A 119 -8.95 5.14 1.99
N LYS A 120 -9.66 4.20 1.35
CA LYS A 120 -9.44 2.76 1.49
C LYS A 120 -8.95 2.23 0.14
N GLY A 121 -7.66 1.92 0.01
CA GLY A 121 -7.10 1.55 -1.29
C GLY A 121 -5.60 1.77 -1.40
N VAL A 122 -5.09 1.63 -2.62
CA VAL A 122 -3.65 1.77 -2.89
C VAL A 122 -3.25 3.24 -2.91
N VAL A 123 -2.18 3.54 -2.20
CA VAL A 123 -1.43 4.80 -2.25
C VAL A 123 -0.09 4.51 -2.90
N ILE A 124 0.30 5.39 -3.81
CA ILE A 124 1.51 5.28 -4.61
C ILE A 124 2.42 6.45 -4.24
N LEU A 125 3.72 6.17 -4.11
CA LEU A 125 4.77 7.16 -3.97
C LEU A 125 5.69 7.07 -5.18
N ASP A 126 5.73 8.12 -5.98
CA ASP A 126 6.70 8.23 -7.08
C ASP A 126 7.89 9.09 -6.63
N LEU A 127 9.09 8.57 -6.88
CA LEU A 127 10.37 9.24 -6.64
C LEU A 127 10.90 9.88 -7.94
N GLU A 128 11.79 10.86 -7.83
CA GLU A 128 12.34 11.59 -8.98
C GLU A 128 13.20 10.70 -9.91
N GLY A 129 13.73 9.57 -9.40
CA GLY A 129 14.48 8.57 -10.18
C GLY A 129 13.61 7.60 -10.99
N GLY A 130 12.28 7.71 -10.89
CA GLY A 130 11.33 6.81 -11.56
C GLY A 130 10.96 5.58 -10.73
N GLU A 131 11.54 5.43 -9.54
CA GLU A 131 11.16 4.38 -8.61
C GLU A 131 9.80 4.67 -7.97
N ARG A 132 9.09 3.58 -7.66
CA ARG A 132 7.70 3.61 -7.21
C ARG A 132 7.51 2.71 -6.00
N MET A 133 6.84 3.23 -4.97
CA MET A 133 6.37 2.45 -3.83
C MET A 133 4.85 2.40 -3.83
N GLU A 134 4.29 1.26 -3.43
CA GLU A 134 2.86 1.10 -3.26
C GLU A 134 2.54 0.49 -1.90
N PHE A 135 1.54 1.04 -1.24
CA PHE A 135 1.01 0.51 0.00
C PHE A 135 -0.50 0.71 0.09
N PHE A 136 -1.14 -0.04 0.97
CA PHE A 136 -2.56 0.07 1.25
C PHE A 136 -2.83 1.08 2.37
N ALA A 137 -3.76 2.00 2.14
CA ALA A 137 -4.35 2.86 3.15
C ALA A 137 -5.69 2.26 3.61
N ASP A 138 -5.86 2.08 4.92
CA ASP A 138 -7.09 1.56 5.56
C ASP A 138 -7.75 2.60 6.49
N LYS A 139 -7.60 3.90 6.16
CA LYS A 139 -7.98 5.07 6.99
C LYS A 139 -7.15 5.23 8.29
N LYS A 140 -6.04 4.49 8.46
CA LYS A 140 -5.13 4.65 9.60
C LYS A 140 -3.81 5.31 9.20
N ASN A 141 -3.08 5.81 10.19
CA ASN A 141 -1.74 6.34 9.98
C ASN A 141 -0.81 5.26 9.46
N VAL A 142 0.03 5.62 8.50
CA VAL A 142 1.03 4.73 7.91
C VAL A 142 2.40 5.28 8.24
N GLU A 143 3.26 4.42 8.78
CA GLU A 143 4.65 4.70 9.07
C GLU A 143 5.49 3.56 8.51
N PHE A 144 6.51 3.90 7.72
CA PHE A 144 7.39 2.91 7.09
C PHE A 144 8.82 3.41 6.95
N THR A 145 9.74 2.46 6.80
CA THR A 145 11.14 2.70 6.47
C THR A 145 11.52 1.89 5.24
N SER A 146 12.36 2.45 4.38
CA SER A 146 12.90 1.79 3.19
C SER A 146 14.28 2.35 2.84
N ARG A 147 14.96 1.72 1.88
CA ARG A 147 16.27 2.12 1.38
C ARG A 147 16.23 2.16 -0.14
N LEU A 148 16.88 3.18 -0.71
CA LEU A 148 17.12 3.26 -2.15
C LEU A 148 18.59 2.89 -2.42
N ASP A 149 18.80 1.84 -3.22
CA ASP A 149 20.11 1.36 -3.66
C ASP A 149 20.20 1.47 -5.20
N GLU A 150 21.32 1.08 -5.82
CA GLU A 150 21.53 1.20 -7.28
C GLU A 150 20.50 0.41 -8.11
N ASP A 151 19.97 -0.69 -7.55
CA ASP A 151 18.96 -1.54 -8.17
C ASP A 151 17.51 -1.07 -7.91
N GLY A 152 17.34 0.08 -7.25
CA GLY A 152 16.04 0.66 -6.90
C GLY A 152 15.66 0.45 -5.42
N ILE A 153 14.36 0.33 -5.16
CA ILE A 153 13.83 0.33 -3.79
C ILE A 153 14.00 -1.05 -3.15
N VAL A 154 14.66 -1.05 -2.00
CA VAL A 154 14.95 -2.24 -1.22
C VAL A 154 14.18 -2.19 0.10
N ASN A 155 13.46 -3.29 0.38
CA ASN A 155 12.81 -3.60 1.66
C ASN A 155 11.94 -2.47 2.24
N ILE A 156 10.62 -2.55 2.05
CA ILE A 156 9.66 -1.67 2.71
C ILE A 156 9.21 -2.30 4.03
N GLU A 157 9.53 -1.66 5.15
CA GLU A 157 9.16 -2.12 6.48
C GLU A 157 8.10 -1.20 7.09
N PHE A 158 6.91 -1.73 7.36
CA PHE A 158 5.81 -0.98 7.97
C PHE A 158 5.82 -1.14 9.48
N GLN A 159 5.91 -0.01 10.21
CA GLN A 159 6.14 -0.03 11.65
C GLN A 159 4.91 -0.37 12.50
N ASN A 160 3.69 -0.38 11.94
CA ASN A 160 2.45 -0.74 12.66
C ASN A 160 1.26 -1.04 11.72
N SER A 161 1.49 -1.65 10.55
CA SER A 161 0.41 -1.95 9.58
C SER A 161 0.40 -3.42 9.16
N LYS A 162 -0.45 -4.22 9.81
CA LYS A 162 -0.66 -5.64 9.44
C LYS A 162 -1.15 -5.79 7.99
N VAL A 163 -2.01 -4.88 7.52
CA VAL A 163 -2.53 -4.92 6.15
C VAL A 163 -1.39 -4.74 5.14
N ASN A 164 -0.46 -3.81 5.39
CA ASN A 164 0.67 -3.63 4.50
C ASN A 164 1.70 -4.74 4.61
N GLN A 165 1.91 -5.32 5.80
CA GLN A 165 2.73 -6.53 5.95
C GLN A 165 2.18 -7.70 5.13
N TYR A 166 0.86 -7.93 5.16
CA TYR A 166 0.23 -8.95 4.31
C TYR A 166 0.30 -8.61 2.82
N TYR A 167 0.20 -7.33 2.46
CA TYR A 167 0.33 -6.90 1.07
C TYR A 167 1.74 -7.14 0.52
N GLU A 168 2.79 -6.85 1.31
CA GLU A 168 4.17 -7.17 0.93
C GLU A 168 4.40 -8.69 0.82
N ASP A 169 3.90 -9.49 1.76
CA ASP A 169 3.99 -10.96 1.68
C ASP A 169 3.26 -11.49 0.42
N TYR A 170 2.09 -10.95 0.11
CA TYR A 170 1.35 -11.29 -1.10
C TYR A 170 2.12 -10.96 -2.38
N LYS A 171 2.73 -9.77 -2.48
CA LYS A 171 3.56 -9.38 -3.64
C LYS A 171 4.74 -10.33 -3.84
N LYS A 172 5.43 -10.69 -2.75
CA LYS A 172 6.53 -11.67 -2.77
C LYS A 172 6.07 -13.05 -3.24
N ARG A 173 4.83 -13.45 -2.88
CA ARG A 173 4.26 -14.73 -3.31
C ARG A 173 3.76 -14.71 -4.76
N ILE A 174 3.25 -13.60 -5.28
CA ILE A 174 2.84 -13.50 -6.69
C ILE A 174 4.04 -13.74 -7.61
N SER A 175 5.18 -13.10 -7.38
CA SER A 175 6.37 -13.31 -8.22
C SER A 175 6.79 -14.78 -8.23
N LEU A 176 6.68 -15.47 -7.09
CA LEU A 176 6.89 -16.92 -6.99
C LEU A 176 5.83 -17.74 -7.74
N ILE A 177 4.57 -17.32 -7.72
CA ILE A 177 3.47 -17.95 -8.49
C ILE A 177 3.68 -17.75 -9.99
N GLU A 178 4.11 -16.58 -10.44
CA GLU A 178 4.42 -16.32 -11.85
C GLU A 178 5.60 -17.16 -12.35
N LEU A 179 6.63 -17.37 -11.52
CA LEU A 179 7.71 -18.31 -11.79
C LEU A 179 7.23 -19.77 -11.84
N LYS A 180 6.36 -20.15 -10.90
CA LYS A 180 5.73 -21.47 -10.84
C LYS A 180 4.94 -21.78 -12.12
N ASP A 181 4.13 -20.84 -12.57
CA ASP A 181 3.20 -21.01 -13.68
C ASP A 181 3.90 -20.90 -15.06
N ASN A 182 4.93 -20.06 -15.19
CA ASN A 182 5.56 -19.80 -16.50
C ASN A 182 6.84 -20.61 -16.79
N ALA A 183 7.58 -21.08 -15.78
CA ALA A 183 8.92 -21.62 -16.01
C ALA A 183 9.12 -23.10 -15.62
N LEU A 184 8.43 -23.60 -14.58
CA LEU A 184 8.87 -24.85 -13.93
C LEU A 184 7.78 -25.91 -13.69
N GLY A 185 6.52 -25.61 -13.99
CA GLY A 185 5.40 -26.57 -13.92
C GLY A 185 5.28 -27.24 -12.54
N VAL A 186 5.54 -26.47 -11.49
CA VAL A 186 5.71 -26.94 -10.12
C VAL A 186 4.37 -26.87 -9.38
N LYS A 187 4.09 -27.80 -8.47
CA LYS A 187 2.83 -27.83 -7.71
C LYS A 187 2.91 -27.17 -6.34
N SER A 188 4.10 -27.05 -5.74
CA SER A 188 4.33 -26.44 -4.42
C SER A 188 5.63 -25.62 -4.34
N GLU A 189 5.75 -24.78 -3.31
CA GLU A 189 6.96 -23.99 -3.04
C GLU A 189 8.18 -24.88 -2.70
N GLU A 190 7.97 -25.95 -1.94
CA GLU A 190 9.01 -26.96 -1.67
C GLU A 190 9.55 -27.60 -2.95
N GLU A 191 8.65 -27.97 -3.88
CA GLU A 191 9.05 -28.55 -5.17
C GLU A 191 9.78 -27.51 -6.04
N LEU A 192 9.45 -26.22 -5.89
CA LEU A 192 10.10 -25.11 -6.61
C LEU A 192 11.53 -24.96 -6.11
N LYS A 193 11.71 -24.85 -4.79
CA LYS A 193 13.02 -24.77 -4.14
C LYS A 193 13.90 -25.97 -4.51
N THR A 194 13.32 -27.17 -4.47
CA THR A 194 14.01 -28.41 -4.86
C THR A 194 14.49 -28.37 -6.31
N LYS A 195 13.64 -27.98 -7.26
CA LYS A 195 14.00 -27.90 -8.68
C LYS A 195 15.02 -26.81 -8.98
N ILE A 196 14.91 -25.66 -8.33
CA ILE A 196 15.86 -24.56 -8.46
C ILE A 196 17.22 -24.99 -7.89
N GLY A 197 17.25 -25.52 -6.68
CA GLY A 197 18.48 -26.05 -6.06
C GLY A 197 19.17 -27.10 -6.93
N ALA A 198 18.41 -28.07 -7.47
CA ALA A 198 18.94 -29.08 -8.38
C ALA A 198 19.49 -28.50 -9.70
N SER A 199 18.86 -27.45 -10.22
CA SER A 199 19.30 -26.77 -11.44
C SER A 199 20.58 -25.99 -11.21
N VAL A 200 20.68 -25.27 -10.07
CA VAL A 200 21.89 -24.57 -9.67
C VAL A 200 23.03 -25.57 -9.45
N GLN A 201 22.79 -26.67 -8.75
CA GLN A 201 23.78 -27.74 -8.56
C GLN A 201 24.30 -28.27 -9.90
N THR A 202 23.39 -28.62 -10.82
CA THR A 202 23.76 -29.10 -12.16
C THR A 202 24.60 -28.08 -12.93
N LEU A 203 24.28 -26.80 -12.82
CA LEU A 203 25.05 -25.73 -13.45
C LEU A 203 26.45 -25.64 -12.83
N MET A 204 26.56 -25.62 -11.50
CA MET A 204 27.81 -25.53 -10.77
C MET A 204 28.74 -26.71 -11.01
N ASP A 205 28.19 -27.92 -11.11
CA ASP A 205 28.95 -29.13 -11.46
C ASP A 205 29.53 -29.04 -12.88
N LYS A 206 28.78 -28.45 -13.83
CA LYS A 206 29.24 -28.28 -15.22
C LYS A 206 30.30 -27.20 -15.39
N VAL A 207 30.17 -26.09 -14.68
CA VAL A 207 31.14 -24.98 -14.79
C VAL A 207 32.35 -25.18 -13.87
N GLY A 208 32.25 -26.06 -12.88
CA GLY A 208 33.25 -26.29 -11.85
C GLY A 208 33.37 -25.07 -10.95
N ILE A 209 32.69 -25.09 -9.80
CA ILE A 209 32.64 -23.97 -8.84
C ILE A 209 34.03 -23.50 -8.36
N GLU A 210 35.01 -24.40 -8.31
CA GLU A 210 36.42 -24.09 -7.97
C GLU A 210 37.18 -23.36 -9.09
N THR A 211 36.59 -23.16 -10.27
CA THR A 211 37.22 -22.42 -11.37
C THR A 211 36.84 -20.94 -11.32
N ASN A 212 37.71 -20.06 -11.85
CA ASN A 212 37.38 -18.63 -11.98
C ASN A 212 36.05 -18.39 -12.73
N ARG A 213 35.77 -19.21 -13.74
CA ARG A 213 34.51 -19.17 -14.49
C ARG A 213 33.34 -19.60 -13.61
N GLY A 214 33.51 -20.67 -12.84
CA GLY A 214 32.49 -21.16 -11.91
C GLY A 214 32.14 -20.14 -10.84
N GLN A 215 33.14 -19.48 -10.26
CA GLN A 215 32.95 -18.42 -9.25
C GLN A 215 32.22 -17.19 -9.81
N HIS A 216 32.50 -16.79 -11.06
CA HIS A 216 31.74 -15.72 -11.72
C HIS A 216 30.27 -16.11 -11.96
N VAL A 217 30.03 -17.35 -12.42
CA VAL A 217 28.66 -17.87 -12.62
C VAL A 217 27.92 -17.98 -11.29
N LEU A 218 28.60 -18.39 -10.22
CA LEU A 218 28.05 -18.43 -8.85
C LEU A 218 27.56 -17.05 -8.41
N ASN A 219 28.36 -15.99 -8.63
CA ASN A 219 27.96 -14.64 -8.29
C ASN A 219 26.65 -14.23 -8.98
N GLY A 220 26.58 -14.41 -10.31
CA GLY A 220 25.36 -14.08 -11.06
C GLY A 220 24.14 -14.89 -10.64
N VAL A 221 24.32 -16.17 -10.28
CA VAL A 221 23.23 -17.01 -9.77
C VAL A 221 22.74 -16.51 -8.41
N VAL A 222 23.63 -16.17 -7.48
CA VAL A 222 23.26 -15.62 -6.18
C VAL A 222 22.47 -14.32 -6.33
N THR A 223 22.93 -13.40 -7.17
CA THR A 223 22.21 -12.15 -7.47
C THR A 223 20.81 -12.42 -8.01
N LEU A 224 20.68 -13.34 -8.96
CA LEU A 224 19.39 -13.70 -9.54
C LEU A 224 18.43 -14.29 -8.49
N LEU A 225 18.91 -15.20 -7.65
CA LEU A 225 18.09 -15.87 -6.63
C LEU A 225 17.55 -14.86 -5.60
N ARG A 226 18.42 -13.99 -5.08
CA ARG A 226 18.01 -12.93 -4.13
C ARG A 226 17.05 -11.94 -4.74
N GLY A 227 17.29 -11.52 -6.00
CA GLY A 227 16.38 -10.62 -6.72
C GLY A 227 14.97 -11.18 -6.90
N ASN A 228 14.80 -12.50 -6.77
CA ASN A 228 13.51 -13.20 -6.84
C ASN A 228 13.02 -13.70 -5.46
N GLY A 229 13.64 -13.27 -4.36
CA GLY A 229 13.25 -13.65 -3.00
C GLY A 229 13.51 -15.11 -2.64
N ILE A 230 14.52 -15.74 -3.28
CA ILE A 230 14.94 -17.13 -3.04
C ILE A 230 16.24 -17.12 -2.22
N ASP A 231 16.20 -16.40 -1.10
CA ASP A 231 17.37 -16.11 -0.28
C ASP A 231 17.98 -17.38 0.33
N ASP A 232 17.16 -18.33 0.76
CA ASP A 232 17.59 -19.56 1.42
C ASP A 232 18.48 -20.45 0.53
N ILE A 233 18.24 -20.50 -0.78
CA ILE A 233 19.13 -21.20 -1.72
C ILE A 233 20.37 -20.36 -2.00
N ALA A 234 20.22 -19.03 -2.09
CA ALA A 234 21.36 -18.14 -2.31
C ALA A 234 22.37 -18.24 -1.16
N ASP A 235 21.89 -18.29 0.08
CA ASP A 235 22.68 -18.46 1.30
C ASP A 235 23.41 -19.81 1.31
N GLU A 236 22.73 -20.92 0.99
CA GLU A 236 23.35 -22.24 0.87
C GLU A 236 24.55 -22.24 -0.10
N TRP A 237 24.42 -21.55 -1.23
CA TRP A 237 25.46 -21.48 -2.25
C TRP A 237 26.58 -20.51 -1.91
N LEU A 238 26.30 -19.46 -1.14
CA LEU A 238 27.33 -18.58 -0.59
C LEU A 238 28.17 -19.30 0.47
N ASP A 239 27.55 -20.10 1.34
CA ASP A 239 28.24 -20.93 2.33
C ASP A 239 29.16 -21.97 1.65
N LYS A 240 28.71 -22.55 0.53
CA LYS A 240 29.56 -23.41 -0.32
C LYS A 240 30.71 -22.62 -0.95
N GLY A 241 30.46 -21.39 -1.39
CA GLY A 241 31.45 -20.49 -1.98
C GLY A 241 32.54 -20.02 -0.99
N SER A 242 32.17 -19.76 0.26
CA SER A 242 33.11 -19.36 1.32
C SER A 242 34.03 -20.52 1.75
N SER A 243 33.58 -21.76 1.54
CA SER A 243 34.29 -22.99 1.89
C SER A 243 35.14 -23.56 0.75
N LEU A 244 35.32 -22.83 -0.36
CA LEU A 244 36.09 -23.29 -1.51
C LEU A 244 37.58 -23.48 -1.19
N THR A 245 38.18 -24.48 -1.82
CA THR A 245 39.57 -24.88 -1.54
C THR A 245 40.60 -24.11 -2.37
N CYS A 246 40.19 -23.51 -3.50
CA CYS A 246 41.05 -22.70 -4.36
C CYS A 246 41.08 -21.21 -3.98
N LYS A 247 41.92 -20.41 -4.68
CA LYS A 247 41.93 -18.95 -4.51
C LYS A 247 40.61 -18.36 -5.02
N ILE A 248 39.83 -17.79 -4.11
CA ILE A 248 38.61 -17.02 -4.42
C ILE A 248 38.99 -15.77 -5.21
N ASN A 249 38.27 -15.52 -6.31
CA ASN A 249 38.45 -14.35 -7.16
C ASN A 249 37.91 -13.08 -6.49
N ASP A 250 38.31 -11.91 -6.98
CA ASP A 250 37.97 -10.64 -6.32
C ASP A 250 36.47 -10.34 -6.32
N GLU A 251 35.75 -10.82 -7.34
CA GLU A 251 34.30 -10.65 -7.48
C GLU A 251 33.52 -11.46 -6.44
N LEU A 252 33.77 -12.76 -6.35
CA LEU A 252 33.14 -13.63 -5.34
C LEU A 252 33.55 -13.20 -3.93
N LYS A 253 34.78 -12.74 -3.75
CA LYS A 253 35.24 -12.19 -2.46
C LYS A 253 34.44 -10.95 -2.05
N ALA A 254 34.15 -10.04 -2.98
CA ALA A 254 33.32 -8.87 -2.70
C ALA A 254 31.90 -9.28 -2.29
N THR A 255 31.31 -10.25 -2.99
CA THR A 255 29.97 -10.79 -2.69
C THR A 255 29.91 -11.47 -1.32
N LEU A 256 30.92 -12.26 -0.96
CA LEU A 256 31.02 -12.90 0.36
C LEU A 256 31.16 -11.88 1.49
N ASN A 257 32.00 -10.85 1.30
CA ASN A 257 32.14 -9.79 2.31
C ASN A 257 30.83 -8.99 2.50
N ALA A 258 30.11 -8.72 1.42
CA ALA A 258 28.79 -8.09 1.49
C ALA A 258 27.80 -8.98 2.27
N TYR A 259 27.83 -10.30 2.03
CA TYR A 259 27.02 -11.28 2.74
C TYR A 259 27.31 -11.34 4.25
N GLU A 260 28.58 -11.41 4.66
CA GLU A 260 28.95 -11.40 6.08
C GLU A 260 28.52 -10.10 6.78
N THR A 261 28.56 -8.97 6.07
CA THR A 261 28.11 -7.67 6.61
C THR A 261 26.60 -7.62 6.80
N ILE A 262 25.83 -8.33 5.97
CA ILE A 262 24.37 -8.47 6.11
C ILE A 262 24.03 -9.37 7.31
N GLN A 263 24.77 -10.46 7.53
CA GLN A 263 24.58 -11.35 8.69
C GLN A 263 24.87 -10.65 10.03
N LEU A 264 25.75 -9.65 10.06
CA LEU A 264 26.03 -8.87 11.28
C LEU A 264 24.90 -7.89 11.65
N PHE A 265 23.90 -7.73 10.80
CA PHE A 265 22.69 -6.97 11.08
C PHE A 265 21.52 -7.93 11.35
N GLU A 266 21.62 -8.75 12.40
CA GLU A 266 20.42 -9.36 12.97
C GLU A 266 19.57 -8.24 13.60
N PRO A 267 18.37 -7.93 13.08
CA PRO A 267 17.46 -7.06 13.81
C PRO A 267 17.16 -7.72 15.16
N PRO A 268 17.06 -6.95 16.26
CA PRO A 268 16.78 -7.53 17.56
C PRO A 268 15.50 -8.36 17.48
N VAL A 269 15.61 -9.65 17.83
CA VAL A 269 14.46 -10.52 18.03
C VAL A 269 13.70 -9.98 19.23
N VAL A 270 12.73 -9.09 18.98
CA VAL A 270 11.74 -8.69 19.97
C VAL A 270 10.76 -9.85 20.08
N LEU A 271 11.03 -10.75 21.02
CA LEU A 271 10.02 -11.70 21.49
C LEU A 271 8.90 -10.88 22.13
N TYR A 272 7.82 -10.66 21.39
CA TYR A 272 6.59 -10.14 21.96
C TYR A 272 6.00 -11.21 22.87
N GLU A 273 6.25 -11.10 24.18
CA GLU A 273 5.45 -11.81 25.17
C GLU A 273 4.00 -11.28 25.07
N TRP A 274 3.11 -12.19 24.71
CA TRP A 274 1.68 -11.93 24.60
C TRP A 274 1.11 -11.71 26.01
N ASN A 275 0.78 -10.46 26.35
CA ASN A 275 -0.01 -10.15 27.53
C ASN A 275 -1.48 -9.95 27.11
N PRO A 276 -2.40 -10.87 27.49
CA PRO A 276 -3.82 -10.63 27.32
C PRO A 276 -4.25 -9.50 28.24
N VAL A 277 -4.89 -8.49 27.67
CA VAL A 277 -5.48 -7.38 28.42
C VAL A 277 -6.88 -7.81 28.86
N GLU A 278 -7.12 -7.81 30.19
CA GLU A 278 -8.47 -7.80 30.80
C GLU A 278 -9.17 -6.45 30.59
#